data_AF-A0A4S4FKX1-F1
#
_entry.id   AF-A0A4S4FKX1-F1
#
_cell.length_a   1.000
_cell.length_b   1.000
_cell.length_c   1.000
_cell.angle_alpha   90.00
_cell.angle_beta   90.00
_cell.angle_gamma   90.00
#
_symmetry.space_group_name_H-M   'P 1'
#
loop_
_entity.id
_entity.type
_entity.pdbx_description
1 polymer ?
#
loop_
_entity_poly.entity_id
_entity_poly.type
_entity_poly.pdbx_seq_one_letter_code
_entity_poly.pdbx_strand_id
1 'polypeptide(L)'
;APVDVDGTTISEAPTSILFTATGTGIGDGEFQRFTVSVGAVPDTGSILLPVVQTYSDGSVSSWTDPTPASGEEPEFPAPTLYITDDAPEGDDHDGATVQTGDGDHADTTAGDASASAYSTGLVVGFLGLGVAAVALVVSGLALARSRTAAGARKKA
;
A
#
# COMPACT_ATOMS: atom_id res chain seq x y z
N ALA A 1 3.16 -9.50 30.20
CA ALA A 1 3.86 -9.34 31.50
C ALA A 1 4.17 -7.85 31.68
N PRO A 2 4.40 -7.35 32.90
CA PRO A 2 4.82 -5.98 33.10
C PRO A 2 6.11 -5.67 32.32
N VAL A 3 6.26 -4.45 31.82
CA VAL A 3 7.43 -4.00 31.04
C VAL A 3 8.07 -2.81 31.77
N ASP A 4 9.38 -2.84 31.94
CA ASP A 4 10.13 -1.73 32.54
C ASP A 4 10.61 -0.78 31.44
N VAL A 5 10.30 0.50 31.59
CA VAL A 5 10.67 1.58 30.67
C VAL A 5 11.28 2.69 31.49
N ASP A 6 12.57 2.97 31.30
CA ASP A 6 13.31 4.03 32.02
C ASP A 6 13.11 4.00 33.55
N GLY A 7 13.04 2.79 34.13
CA GLY A 7 12.84 2.59 35.57
C GLY A 7 11.38 2.67 36.04
N THR A 8 10.42 2.74 35.11
CA THR A 8 8.98 2.69 35.40
C THR A 8 8.38 1.38 34.90
N THR A 9 7.78 0.61 35.81
CA THR A 9 7.07 -0.63 35.47
C THR A 9 5.67 -0.33 34.95
N ILE A 10 5.40 -0.69 33.70
CA ILE A 10 4.07 -0.66 33.09
C ILE A 10 3.41 -2.02 33.30
N SER A 11 2.35 -2.07 34.12
CA SER A 11 1.63 -3.32 34.44
C SER A 11 0.32 -3.53 33.67
N GLU A 12 -0.20 -2.49 33.02
CA GLU A 12 -1.47 -2.52 32.29
C GLU A 12 -1.28 -2.00 30.87
N ALA A 13 -1.87 -2.70 29.90
CA ALA A 13 -1.87 -2.32 28.50
C ALA A 13 -3.12 -2.85 27.79
N PRO A 14 -3.60 -2.18 26.72
CA PRO A 14 -4.61 -2.76 25.84
C PRO A 14 -4.11 -4.08 25.24
N THR A 15 -4.95 -5.11 25.25
CA THR A 15 -4.61 -6.43 24.70
C THR A 15 -5.28 -6.71 23.35
N SER A 16 -6.16 -5.82 22.90
CA SER A 16 -6.88 -5.94 21.63
C SER A 16 -7.34 -4.58 21.13
N ILE A 17 -7.40 -4.43 19.81
CA ILE A 17 -7.93 -3.25 19.12
C ILE A 17 -8.96 -3.75 18.11
N LEU A 18 -10.16 -3.16 18.15
CA LEU A 18 -11.23 -3.47 17.20
C LEU A 18 -11.46 -2.27 16.28
N PHE A 19 -11.28 -2.50 14.98
CA PHE A 19 -11.69 -1.56 13.94
C PHE A 19 -13.01 -2.03 13.32
N THR A 20 -14.02 -1.16 13.33
CA THR A 20 -15.35 -1.46 12.78
C THR A 20 -15.66 -0.51 11.65
N ALA A 21 -16.02 -1.04 10.48
CA ALA A 21 -16.50 -0.25 9.36
C ALA A 21 -17.83 0.45 9.70
N THR A 22 -17.93 1.74 9.38
CA THR A 22 -19.17 2.52 9.52
C THR A 22 -19.97 2.61 8.22
N GLY A 23 -19.44 2.06 7.12
CA GLY A 23 -20.03 2.02 5.79
C GLY A 23 -19.92 0.64 5.14
N THR A 24 -19.61 0.59 3.85
CA THR A 24 -19.56 -0.65 3.06
C THR A 24 -18.36 -1.56 3.36
N GLY A 25 -17.38 -1.08 4.16
CA GLY A 25 -16.15 -1.81 4.44
C GLY A 25 -15.10 -1.66 3.33
N ILE A 26 -14.12 -2.54 3.35
CA ILE A 26 -13.05 -2.64 2.34
C ILE A 26 -13.61 -3.42 1.14
N GLY A 27 -13.48 -2.88 -0.07
CA GLY A 27 -13.96 -3.52 -1.29
C GLY A 27 -13.16 -4.76 -1.69
N ASP A 28 -13.71 -5.55 -2.60
CA ASP A 28 -12.98 -6.69 -3.18
C ASP A 28 -11.76 -6.21 -3.97
N GLY A 29 -10.61 -6.86 -3.74
CA GLY A 29 -9.31 -6.45 -4.28
C GLY A 29 -8.75 -5.13 -3.72
N GLU A 30 -9.41 -4.50 -2.74
CA GLU A 30 -8.89 -3.32 -2.07
C GLU A 30 -8.07 -3.70 -0.82
N PHE A 31 -7.19 -2.78 -0.43
CA PHE A 31 -6.36 -2.91 0.76
C PHE A 31 -6.55 -1.69 1.68
N GLN A 32 -6.44 -1.90 2.98
CA GLN A 32 -6.53 -0.86 4.00
C GLN A 32 -5.40 -1.00 5.01
N ARG A 33 -4.76 0.13 5.33
CA ARG A 33 -3.83 0.21 6.46
C ARG A 33 -4.57 0.55 7.74
N PHE A 34 -4.33 -0.23 8.78
CA PHE A 34 -4.78 0.07 10.13
C PHE A 34 -3.57 0.54 10.94
N THR A 35 -3.45 1.85 11.12
CA THR A 35 -2.31 2.44 11.83
C THR A 35 -2.59 2.47 13.33
N VAL A 36 -1.67 1.89 14.11
CA VAL A 36 -1.72 1.90 15.57
C VAL A 36 -0.44 2.54 16.08
N SER A 37 -0.57 3.53 16.97
CA SER A 37 0.55 4.04 17.76
C SER A 37 0.51 3.35 19.11
N VAL A 38 1.44 2.43 19.34
CA VAL A 38 1.60 1.76 20.64
C VAL A 38 2.69 2.45 21.46
N GLY A 39 2.57 2.33 22.79
CA GLY A 39 3.55 2.84 23.74
C GLY A 39 4.86 2.04 23.71
N ALA A 40 5.66 2.18 24.76
CA ALA A 40 7.00 1.61 24.86
C ALA A 40 7.13 0.19 24.30
N VAL A 41 8.12 0.00 23.43
CA VAL A 41 8.44 -1.30 22.83
C VAL A 41 9.18 -2.15 23.87
N PRO A 42 8.71 -3.36 24.20
CA PRO A 42 9.37 -4.21 25.17
C PRO A 42 10.69 -4.77 24.62
N ASP A 43 11.65 -5.00 25.51
CA ASP A 43 12.91 -5.68 25.18
C ASP A 43 12.67 -7.20 25.08
N THR A 44 12.25 -7.66 23.89
CA THR A 44 11.96 -9.06 23.55
C THR A 44 12.41 -9.36 22.12
N GLY A 45 12.46 -10.64 21.75
CA GLY A 45 12.79 -11.08 20.39
C GLY A 45 11.80 -10.56 19.35
N SER A 46 10.58 -11.08 19.40
CA SER A 46 9.49 -10.74 18.49
C SER A 46 8.14 -10.81 19.21
N ILE A 47 7.11 -10.21 18.60
CA ILE A 47 5.72 -10.21 19.07
C ILE A 47 4.80 -10.66 17.95
N LEU A 48 4.09 -11.76 18.17
CA LEU A 48 3.03 -12.21 17.28
C LEU A 48 1.75 -11.39 17.55
N LEU A 49 1.12 -10.91 16.49
CA LEU A 49 -0.05 -10.04 16.51
C LEU A 49 -1.20 -10.75 15.78
N PRO A 50 -1.94 -11.66 16.45
CA PRO A 50 -3.01 -12.40 15.80
C PRO A 50 -4.15 -11.46 15.37
N VAL A 51 -4.67 -11.65 14.16
CA VAL A 51 -5.74 -10.85 13.58
C VAL A 51 -6.93 -11.73 13.20
N VAL A 52 -8.14 -11.26 13.54
CA VAL A 52 -9.39 -11.85 13.08
C VAL A 52 -10.07 -10.85 12.16
N GLN A 53 -10.26 -11.23 10.91
CA GLN A 53 -10.92 -10.42 9.89
C GLN A 53 -12.30 -10.96 9.59
N THR A 54 -13.32 -10.12 9.78
CA THR A 54 -14.72 -10.47 9.49
C THR A 54 -15.16 -9.83 8.18
N TYR A 55 -15.81 -10.61 7.33
CA TYR A 55 -16.35 -10.16 6.04
C TYR A 55 -17.86 -9.88 6.12
N SER A 56 -18.36 -9.16 5.13
CA SER A 56 -19.77 -8.74 5.06
C SER A 56 -20.75 -9.90 4.87
N ASP A 57 -20.29 -11.04 4.35
CA ASP A 57 -21.07 -12.28 4.24
C ASP A 57 -21.12 -13.10 5.55
N GLY A 58 -20.44 -12.64 6.59
CA GLY A 58 -20.34 -13.30 7.90
C GLY A 58 -19.21 -14.32 7.99
N SER A 59 -18.44 -14.55 6.92
CA SER A 59 -17.23 -15.36 6.99
C SER A 59 -16.13 -14.66 7.80
N VAL A 60 -15.21 -15.46 8.33
CA VAL A 60 -14.11 -15.01 9.20
C VAL A 60 -12.81 -15.64 8.73
N SER A 61 -11.79 -14.81 8.56
CA SER A 61 -10.40 -15.25 8.34
C SER A 61 -9.58 -15.00 9.60
N SER A 62 -8.91 -16.04 10.09
CA SER A 62 -8.13 -16.01 11.33
C SER A 62 -6.64 -16.06 11.02
N TRP A 63 -6.02 -14.90 10.90
CA TRP A 63 -4.58 -14.72 10.70
C TRP A 63 -3.85 -14.87 12.04
N THR A 64 -3.75 -16.11 12.51
CA THR A 64 -3.30 -16.44 13.87
C THR A 64 -2.16 -17.45 13.93
N ASP A 65 -1.75 -17.98 12.78
CA ASP A 65 -0.81 -19.10 12.73
C ASP A 65 0.63 -18.59 12.91
N PRO A 66 1.39 -19.15 13.86
CA PRO A 66 2.81 -18.82 13.99
C PRO A 66 3.62 -19.47 12.87
N THR A 67 4.72 -18.83 12.48
CA THR A 67 5.71 -19.43 11.58
C THR A 67 6.28 -20.70 12.23
N PRO A 68 6.13 -21.88 11.61
CA PRO A 68 6.64 -23.13 12.16
C PRO A 68 8.17 -23.16 12.10
N ALA A 69 8.78 -23.97 12.98
CA ALA A 69 10.22 -24.16 13.00
C ALA A 69 10.78 -24.77 11.68
N SER A 70 9.92 -25.37 10.84
CA SER A 70 10.28 -25.83 9.50
C SER A 70 10.52 -24.67 8.51
N GLY A 71 10.04 -23.46 8.80
CA GLY A 71 10.04 -22.32 7.89
C GLY A 71 9.02 -22.41 6.77
N GLU A 72 8.10 -23.37 6.81
CA GLU A 72 7.01 -23.48 5.85
C GLU A 72 5.96 -22.39 6.10
N GLU A 73 5.51 -21.71 5.04
CA GLU A 73 4.48 -20.68 5.12
C GLU A 73 3.16 -21.28 5.63
N PRO A 74 2.59 -20.78 6.74
CA PRO A 74 1.24 -21.16 7.18
C PRO A 74 0.16 -20.74 6.17
N GLU A 75 -1.04 -21.31 6.30
CA GLU A 75 -2.18 -20.87 5.49
C GLU A 75 -2.67 -19.47 5.91
N PHE A 76 -2.65 -19.17 7.22
CA PHE A 76 -3.07 -17.88 7.77
C PHE A 76 -2.01 -17.31 8.71
N PRO A 77 -0.85 -16.89 8.18
CA PRO A 77 0.26 -16.39 8.99
C PRO A 77 -0.17 -15.17 9.81
N ALA A 78 0.10 -15.22 11.11
CA ALA A 78 -0.08 -14.07 11.97
C ALA A 78 1.00 -13.02 11.69
N PRO A 79 0.64 -11.73 11.55
CA PRO A 79 1.61 -10.66 11.52
C PRO A 79 2.55 -10.73 12.72
N THR A 80 3.85 -10.64 12.48
CA THR A 80 4.88 -10.68 13.53
C THR A 80 5.70 -9.40 13.50
N LEU A 81 5.80 -8.74 14.65
CA LEU A 81 6.68 -7.60 14.85
C LEU A 81 8.00 -8.09 15.44
N TYR A 82 9.06 -8.10 14.65
CA TYR A 82 10.41 -8.38 15.09
C TYR A 82 11.02 -7.15 15.79
N ILE A 83 11.62 -7.34 16.97
CA ILE A 83 12.18 -6.26 17.81
C ILE A 83 13.69 -6.44 17.96
N THR A 84 14.13 -7.52 18.60
CA THR A 84 15.56 -7.86 18.72
C THR A 84 15.95 -9.11 17.93
N ASP A 85 14.97 -9.94 17.55
CA ASP A 85 15.17 -11.04 16.60
C ASP A 85 15.29 -10.50 15.17
N ASP A 86 16.08 -11.17 14.32
CA ASP A 86 16.11 -10.89 12.89
C ASP A 86 14.81 -11.38 12.22
N ALA A 87 14.25 -10.56 11.33
CA ALA A 87 13.13 -10.97 10.49
C ALA A 87 13.57 -12.02 9.45
N PRO A 88 12.73 -13.03 9.14
CA PRO A 88 13.05 -14.05 8.14
C PRO A 88 13.16 -13.45 6.74
N GLU A 89 14.04 -14.01 5.91
CA GLU A 89 14.19 -13.57 4.52
C GLU A 89 12.89 -13.81 3.72
N GLY A 90 12.36 -12.75 3.11
CA GLY A 90 11.13 -12.81 2.30
C GLY A 90 9.85 -12.34 3.00
N ASP A 91 9.92 -11.93 4.27
CA ASP A 91 8.82 -11.25 4.97
C ASP A 91 8.71 -9.77 4.50
N ASP A 92 8.37 -9.58 3.22
CA ASP A 92 8.20 -8.27 2.58
C ASP A 92 6.79 -7.72 2.85
N HIS A 93 6.43 -7.57 4.11
CA HIS A 93 5.34 -6.66 4.48
C HIS A 93 5.90 -5.23 4.41
N ASP A 94 5.25 -4.32 3.67
CA ASP A 94 5.54 -2.86 3.62
C ASP A 94 5.27 -2.19 5.00
N GLY A 95 5.95 -2.69 6.03
CA GLY A 95 5.77 -2.36 7.44
C GLY A 95 6.64 -1.18 7.85
N ALA A 96 6.14 -0.43 8.84
CA ALA A 96 6.92 0.62 9.49
C ALA A 96 8.06 0.00 10.29
N THR A 97 9.29 0.42 10.02
CA THR A 97 10.47 0.04 10.80
C THR A 97 10.41 0.68 12.19
N VAL A 98 10.62 -0.10 13.25
CA VAL A 98 10.78 0.45 14.61
C VAL A 98 12.12 1.17 14.68
N GLN A 99 12.09 2.51 14.74
CA GLN A 99 13.28 3.32 14.96
C GLN A 99 13.52 3.44 16.47
N THR A 100 14.43 2.64 17.01
CA THR A 100 14.95 2.82 18.36
C THR A 100 15.88 4.03 18.37
N GLY A 101 15.34 5.20 18.75
CA GLY A 101 16.10 6.45 18.82
C GLY A 101 16.87 6.57 20.13
N ASP A 102 18.20 6.63 20.04
CA ASP A 102 18.99 7.51 20.92
C ASP A 102 19.18 8.83 20.16
N GLY A 103 18.60 9.92 20.66
CA GLY A 103 18.88 11.31 20.31
C GLY A 103 18.89 11.72 18.82
N ASP A 104 17.78 12.32 18.37
CA ASP A 104 17.66 13.66 17.74
C ASP A 104 16.45 13.65 16.79
N HIS A 105 15.40 14.40 17.13
CA HIS A 105 14.22 14.55 16.29
C HIS A 105 14.56 15.46 15.10
N ALA A 106 15.08 14.88 14.03
CA ALA A 106 15.03 15.50 12.71
C ALA A 106 13.66 15.26 12.10
N ASP A 107 12.86 16.33 12.02
CA ASP A 107 11.59 16.40 11.30
C ASP A 107 11.82 15.98 9.84
N THR A 108 11.52 14.71 9.55
CA THR A 108 11.62 14.18 8.19
C THR A 108 10.27 14.37 7.54
N THR A 109 10.16 15.46 6.79
CA THR A 109 9.05 15.73 5.87
C THR A 109 8.73 14.46 5.08
N ALA A 110 7.46 14.05 5.14
CA ALA A 110 6.92 12.94 4.37
C ALA A 110 7.29 13.10 2.87
N GLY A 111 8.31 12.37 2.45
CA GLY A 111 8.68 12.21 1.06
C GLY A 111 7.61 11.39 0.38
N ASP A 112 6.81 12.05 -0.43
CA ASP A 112 5.86 11.47 -1.37
C ASP A 112 6.54 10.36 -2.18
N ALA A 113 6.29 9.10 -1.79
CA ALA A 113 6.77 7.92 -2.49
C ALA A 113 5.76 7.49 -3.58
N SER A 114 5.05 8.44 -4.19
CA SER A 114 4.23 8.19 -5.38
C SER A 114 5.08 8.06 -6.65
N ALA A 115 6.38 7.73 -6.56
CA ALA A 115 7.27 7.71 -7.72
C ALA A 115 7.27 6.37 -8.50
N SER A 116 6.73 5.28 -7.96
CA SER A 116 6.74 3.97 -8.63
C SER A 116 5.48 3.67 -9.49
N ALA A 117 4.41 4.46 -9.35
CA ALA A 117 3.16 4.26 -10.10
C ALA A 117 3.13 4.95 -11.48
N TYR A 118 4.12 5.78 -11.82
CA TYR A 118 4.13 6.51 -13.11
C TYR A 118 4.60 5.67 -14.31
N SER A 119 5.07 4.43 -14.08
CA SER A 119 5.57 3.54 -15.14
C SER A 119 4.44 2.99 -16.03
N THR A 120 3.26 2.74 -15.46
CA THR A 120 2.15 2.10 -16.19
C THR A 120 1.26 3.10 -16.92
N GLY A 121 1.20 4.35 -16.45
CA GLY A 121 0.42 5.43 -17.08
C GLY A 121 1.03 5.99 -18.37
N LEU A 122 2.36 5.92 -18.52
CA LEU A 122 3.05 6.42 -19.72
C LEU A 122 2.79 5.55 -20.96
N VAL A 123 2.60 4.24 -20.81
CA VAL A 123 2.37 3.34 -21.95
C VAL A 123 0.98 3.57 -22.59
N VAL A 124 -0.04 3.89 -21.79
CA VAL A 124 -1.39 4.22 -22.30
C VAL A 124 -1.45 5.67 -22.83
N GLY A 125 -0.71 6.59 -22.21
CA GLY A 125 -0.62 7.99 -22.65
C GLY A 125 -0.03 8.16 -24.06
N PHE A 126 1.02 7.40 -24.40
CA PHE A 126 1.61 7.46 -25.75
C PHE A 126 0.72 6.83 -26.84
N LEU A 127 -0.06 5.80 -26.50
CA LEU A 127 -1.00 5.19 -27.44
C LEU A 127 -2.16 6.14 -27.77
N GLY A 128 -2.67 6.89 -26.77
CA GLY A 128 -3.70 7.91 -26.95
C GLY A 128 -3.23 9.12 -27.77
N LEU A 129 -2.00 9.60 -27.54
CA LEU A 129 -1.43 10.73 -28.29
C LEU A 129 -1.18 10.38 -29.77
N GLY A 130 -0.80 9.12 -30.06
CA GLY A 130 -0.61 8.61 -31.41
C GLY A 130 -1.90 8.64 -32.24
N VAL A 131 -3.02 8.20 -31.67
CA VAL A 131 -4.33 8.22 -32.36
C VAL A 131 -4.82 9.64 -32.61
N ALA A 132 -4.64 10.55 -31.64
CA ALA A 132 -5.03 11.96 -31.79
C ALA A 132 -4.21 12.69 -32.87
N ALA A 133 -2.91 12.41 -32.98
CA ALA A 133 -2.05 12.98 -34.02
C ALA A 133 -2.43 12.50 -35.43
N VAL A 134 -2.75 11.21 -35.60
CA VAL A 134 -3.21 10.66 -36.88
C VAL A 134 -4.57 11.25 -37.26
N ALA A 135 -5.50 11.39 -36.32
CA ALA A 135 -6.81 12.01 -36.57
C ALA A 135 -6.70 13.48 -37.01
N LEU A 136 -5.76 14.24 -36.43
CA LEU A 136 -5.50 15.63 -36.85
C LEU A 136 -4.85 15.73 -38.23
N VAL A 137 -3.90 14.85 -38.57
CA VAL A 137 -3.29 14.82 -39.91
C VAL A 137 -4.30 14.43 -40.98
N VAL A 138 -5.13 13.41 -40.73
CA VAL A 138 -6.18 12.96 -41.67
C VAL A 138 -7.23 14.05 -41.85
N SER A 139 -7.67 14.69 -40.76
CA SER A 139 -8.64 15.81 -40.82
C SER A 139 -8.07 17.03 -41.53
N GLY A 140 -6.79 17.36 -41.29
CA GLY A 140 -6.09 18.45 -41.98
C GLY A 140 -5.93 18.19 -43.48
N LEU A 141 -5.60 16.95 -43.88
CA LEU A 141 -5.44 16.58 -45.28
C LEU A 141 -6.79 16.52 -46.03
N ALA A 142 -7.85 16.10 -45.35
CA ALA A 142 -9.21 16.13 -45.88
C ALA A 142 -9.71 17.57 -46.10
N LEU A 143 -9.42 18.49 -45.17
CA LEU A 143 -9.74 19.92 -45.31
C LEU A 143 -8.88 20.62 -46.38
N ALA A 144 -7.63 20.19 -46.57
CA ALA A 144 -6.78 20.71 -47.63
C ALA A 144 -7.27 20.26 -49.02
N ARG A 145 -7.66 18.98 -49.17
CA ARG A 145 -8.19 18.45 -50.44
C ARG A 145 -9.55 19.06 -50.83
N SER A 146 -10.42 19.36 -49.88
CA SER A 146 -11.70 20.01 -50.17
C SER A 146 -11.55 21.47 -50.64
N ARG A 147 -10.49 22.16 -50.19
CA ARG A 147 -10.14 23.51 -50.66
C ARG A 147 -9.55 23.51 -52.08
N THR A 148 -8.77 22.49 -52.45
CA THR A 148 -8.25 22.35 -53.82
C THR A 148 -9.36 21.99 -54.82
N ALA A 149 -10.36 21.20 -54.42
CA ALA A 149 -11.53 20.90 -55.24
C ALA A 149 -12.47 22.12 -55.43
N ALA A 150 -12.53 23.03 -54.45
CA ALA A 150 -13.27 24.29 -54.58
C ALA A 150 -12.54 25.33 -55.46
N GLY A 151 -11.21 25.27 -55.55
CA GLY A 151 -10.41 26.13 -56.44
C GLY A 151 -10.53 25.74 -57.93
N ALA A 152 -10.73 24.47 -58.25
CA ALA A 152 -10.86 23.99 -59.63
C ALA A 152 -12.23 24.28 -60.28
N ARG A 153 -13.28 24.56 -59.49
CA ARG A 153 -14.63 24.91 -60.00
C ARG A 153 -14.82 26.41 -60.27
N LYS A 154 -13.75 27.20 -60.32
CA LYS A 154 -13.80 28.65 -60.64
C LYS A 154 -13.05 29.04 -61.91
N LYS A 155 -12.56 28.06 -62.68
CA LYS A 155 -12.01 28.24 -64.03
C LYS A 155 -12.46 27.08 -64.94
N ALA A 156 -13.75 27.07 -65.27
CA ALA A 156 -14.31 26.51 -66.48
C ALA A 156 -15.63 27.25 -66.74
#